data_AF-A0A921NK51-F1
#
_entry.id   AF-A0A921NK51-F1
#
_cell.length_a   1.000
_cell.length_b   1.000
_cell.length_c   1.000
_cell.angle_alpha   90.00
_cell.angle_beta   90.00
_cell.angle_gamma   90.00
#
_symmetry.space_group_name_H-M   'P 1'
#
loop_
_entity.id
_entity.type
_entity.pdbx_description
1 polymer ?
#
loop_
_entity_poly.entity_id
_entity_poly.type
_entity_poly.pdbx_seq_one_letter_code
_entity_poly.pdbx_strand_id
1 'polypeptide(L)'
;MSQFKACCESIARSGFGILQIPDAMLQDYKKIIDGYSAIPQAIKDEFSFAQDTDGFFPFGAEYSLAEDHPDLCERFCYWPAHASKRTAFEFTRSTFVAAVGSYERQMSELAQGVMDGICAEFGVQTLAPFRSASYIQLCVYGPQAKDSSRKYAQDPHEDGHMLSFIKPTREGLVLMKG
;
A
#
# COMPACT_ATOMS: atom_id res chain seq x y z
N MET A 1 18.12 -18.62 -13.07
CA MET A 1 18.14 -17.32 -12.37
C MET A 1 16.91 -17.28 -11.49
N SER A 2 17.01 -16.94 -10.19
CA SER A 2 15.81 -16.88 -9.34
C SER A 2 14.88 -15.76 -9.81
N GLN A 3 13.57 -15.94 -9.68
CA GLN A 3 12.57 -14.93 -10.03
C GLN A 3 12.84 -13.59 -9.30
N PHE A 4 13.35 -13.68 -8.07
CA PHE A 4 13.76 -12.53 -7.27
C PHE A 4 14.88 -11.72 -7.93
N LYS A 5 15.95 -12.38 -8.38
CA LYS A 5 17.06 -11.70 -9.07
C LYS A 5 16.60 -11.03 -10.36
N ALA A 6 15.76 -11.72 -11.15
CA ALA A 6 15.19 -11.15 -12.36
C ALA A 6 14.32 -9.91 -12.09
N CYS A 7 13.60 -9.88 -10.96
CA CYS A 7 12.85 -8.70 -10.52
C CYS A 7 13.77 -7.51 -10.23
N CYS A 8 14.84 -7.71 -9.45
CA CYS A 8 15.80 -6.65 -9.11
C CYS A 8 16.50 -6.09 -10.37
N GLU A 9 16.94 -6.97 -11.27
CA GLU A 9 17.51 -6.56 -12.58
C GLU A 9 16.52 -5.74 -13.41
N SER A 10 15.24 -6.15 -13.44
CA SER A 10 14.19 -5.44 -14.17
C SER A 10 13.96 -4.04 -13.60
N ILE A 11 13.87 -3.92 -12.27
CA ILE A 11 13.66 -2.62 -11.60
C ILE A 11 14.85 -1.70 -11.90
N ALA A 12 16.09 -2.18 -11.73
CA ALA A 12 17.29 -1.38 -11.98
C ALA A 12 17.38 -0.86 -13.43
N ARG A 13 16.85 -1.62 -14.40
CA ARG A 13 16.90 -1.26 -15.83
C ARG A 13 15.71 -0.45 -16.33
N SER A 14 14.52 -0.68 -15.76
CA SER A 14 13.26 -0.21 -16.34
C SER A 14 12.34 0.52 -15.38
N GLY A 15 12.70 0.61 -14.10
CA GLY A 15 11.89 1.25 -13.06
C GLY A 15 10.75 0.37 -12.51
N PHE A 16 10.53 -0.83 -13.06
CA PHE A 16 9.52 -1.75 -12.53
C PHE A 16 9.96 -3.22 -12.66
N GLY A 17 9.35 -4.07 -11.83
CA GLY A 17 9.56 -5.52 -11.83
C GLY A 17 8.33 -6.26 -11.33
N ILE A 18 8.28 -7.56 -11.60
CA ILE A 18 7.20 -8.43 -11.15
C ILE A 18 7.81 -9.54 -10.32
N LEU A 19 7.22 -9.78 -9.16
CA LEU A 19 7.60 -10.84 -8.24
C LEU A 19 6.37 -11.63 -7.79
N GLN A 20 6.57 -12.90 -7.46
CA GLN A 20 5.56 -13.70 -6.80
C GLN A 20 5.77 -13.58 -5.28
N ILE A 21 4.69 -13.24 -4.56
CA ILE A 21 4.72 -13.24 -3.10
C ILE A 21 4.44 -14.66 -2.55
N PRO A 22 5.07 -15.06 -1.43
CA PRO A 22 4.83 -16.34 -0.78
C PRO A 22 3.37 -16.57 -0.36
N ASP A 23 2.96 -17.84 -0.28
CA ASP A 23 1.61 -18.23 0.13
C ASP A 23 1.22 -17.71 1.52
N ALA A 24 2.18 -17.66 2.46
CA ALA A 24 1.94 -17.10 3.79
C ALA A 24 1.54 -15.61 3.71
N MET A 25 2.20 -14.82 2.86
CA MET A 25 1.84 -13.42 2.63
C MET A 25 0.46 -13.29 1.97
N LEU A 26 0.14 -14.20 1.04
CA LEU A 26 -1.17 -14.24 0.39
C LEU A 26 -2.31 -14.54 1.38
N GLN A 27 -2.06 -15.36 2.41
CA GLN A 27 -3.05 -15.64 3.45
C GLN A 27 -3.40 -14.39 4.26
N ASP A 28 -2.40 -13.60 4.67
CA ASP A 28 -2.64 -12.36 5.41
C ASP A 28 -3.25 -11.28 4.51
N TYR A 29 -2.78 -11.15 3.26
CA TYR A 29 -3.43 -10.31 2.25
C TYR A 29 -4.92 -10.64 2.12
N LYS A 30 -5.28 -11.93 2.01
CA LYS A 30 -6.67 -12.35 1.88
C LYS A 30 -7.50 -11.96 3.11
N LYS A 31 -6.97 -12.15 4.34
CA LYS A 31 -7.65 -11.73 5.57
C LYS A 31 -7.93 -10.21 5.59
N ILE A 32 -7.00 -9.41 5.07
CA ILE A 32 -7.18 -7.95 4.96
C ILE A 32 -8.32 -7.63 4.00
N ILE A 33 -8.29 -8.20 2.79
CA ILE A 33 -9.33 -7.95 1.76
C ILE A 33 -10.71 -8.41 2.24
N ASP A 34 -10.81 -9.65 2.74
CA ASP A 34 -12.08 -10.23 3.19
C ASP A 34 -12.61 -9.49 4.43
N GLY A 35 -11.72 -9.11 5.35
CA GLY A 35 -12.05 -8.43 6.60
C GLY A 35 -12.51 -6.98 6.44
N TYR A 36 -12.06 -6.27 5.40
CA TYR A 36 -12.37 -4.85 5.22
C TYR A 36 -13.88 -4.56 5.16
N SER A 37 -14.62 -5.39 4.42
CA SER A 37 -16.06 -5.19 4.19
C SER A 37 -16.92 -5.30 5.45
N ALA A 38 -16.40 -5.95 6.50
CA ALA A 38 -17.09 -6.14 7.77
C ALA A 38 -16.88 -4.98 8.77
N ILE A 39 -16.04 -3.99 8.44
CA ILE A 39 -15.70 -2.89 9.33
C ILE A 39 -16.82 -1.83 9.30
N PRO A 40 -17.51 -1.57 10.42
CA PRO A 40 -18.56 -0.56 10.47
C PRO A 40 -18.03 0.85 10.18
N GLN A 41 -18.83 1.70 9.54
CA GLN A 41 -18.43 3.08 9.23
C GLN A 41 -18.01 3.87 10.48
N ALA A 42 -18.73 3.70 11.61
CA ALA A 42 -18.37 4.37 12.87
C ALA A 42 -16.94 4.02 13.35
N ILE A 43 -16.49 2.79 13.11
CA ILE A 43 -15.12 2.37 13.43
C ILE A 43 -14.12 3.00 12.45
N LYS A 44 -14.48 3.11 11.16
CA LYS A 44 -13.62 3.81 10.20
C LYS A 44 -13.43 5.28 10.59
N ASP A 45 -14.52 5.95 10.97
CA ASP A 45 -14.50 7.36 11.37
C ASP A 45 -13.71 7.58 12.67
N GLU A 46 -13.88 6.70 13.66
CA GLU A 46 -13.13 6.74 14.93
C GLU A 46 -11.63 6.43 14.72
N PHE A 47 -11.33 5.47 13.84
CA PHE A 47 -9.96 5.01 13.56
C PHE A 47 -9.33 5.76 12.39
N SER A 48 -9.42 7.08 12.41
CA SER A 48 -8.86 7.99 11.41
C SER A 48 -7.87 8.96 12.06
N PHE A 49 -6.64 9.01 11.53
CA PHE A 49 -5.55 9.85 12.03
C PHE A 49 -5.00 10.72 10.89
N ALA A 50 -5.84 11.61 10.38
CA ALA A 50 -5.58 12.37 9.14
C ALA A 50 -4.23 13.13 9.14
N GLN A 51 -3.86 13.76 10.26
CA GLN A 51 -2.60 14.52 10.38
C GLN A 51 -1.35 13.67 10.16
N ASP A 52 -1.47 12.36 10.37
CA ASP A 52 -0.38 11.41 10.27
C ASP A 52 -0.52 10.47 9.06
N THR A 53 -1.51 10.72 8.18
CA THR A 53 -1.82 9.85 7.03
C THR A 53 -2.02 8.38 7.39
N ASP A 54 -2.66 8.10 8.54
CA ASP A 54 -2.81 6.76 9.12
C ASP A 54 -4.26 6.46 9.50
N GLY A 55 -4.65 5.18 9.50
CA GLY A 55 -6.04 4.78 9.71
C GLY A 55 -6.91 4.92 8.46
N PHE A 56 -8.22 5.05 8.63
CA PHE A 56 -9.17 5.14 7.52
C PHE A 56 -9.36 6.57 7.02
N PHE A 57 -9.56 6.68 5.71
CA PHE A 57 -9.87 7.91 5.01
C PHE A 57 -11.15 7.69 4.19
N PRO A 58 -12.13 8.60 4.28
CA PRO A 58 -13.37 8.47 3.54
C PRO A 58 -13.12 8.63 2.03
N PHE A 59 -14.13 8.23 1.26
CA PHE A 59 -14.14 8.44 -0.18
C PHE A 59 -13.89 9.91 -0.54
N GLY A 60 -12.96 10.15 -1.47
CA GLY A 60 -12.66 11.51 -1.96
C GLY A 60 -11.88 12.38 -0.98
N ALA A 61 -11.27 11.81 0.06
CA ALA A 61 -10.49 12.55 1.04
C ALA A 61 -9.14 13.07 0.50
N GLU A 62 -8.64 12.47 -0.58
CA GLU A 62 -7.37 12.85 -1.19
C GLU A 62 -7.51 13.24 -2.64
N TYR A 63 -6.48 13.94 -3.12
CA TYR A 63 -6.34 14.39 -4.49
C TYR A 63 -4.85 14.46 -4.82
N SER A 64 -4.51 14.37 -6.10
CA SER A 64 -3.12 14.49 -6.55
C SER A 64 -2.72 15.96 -6.69
N LEU A 65 -3.17 16.63 -7.75
CA LEU A 65 -2.78 18.01 -8.06
C LEU A 65 -3.89 19.04 -7.78
N ALA A 66 -5.16 18.63 -7.84
CA ALA A 66 -6.29 19.55 -7.79
C ALA A 66 -7.39 19.03 -6.87
N GLU A 67 -7.81 19.87 -5.91
CA GLU A 67 -8.83 19.55 -4.90
C GLU A 67 -10.20 19.22 -5.48
N ASP A 68 -10.53 19.82 -6.63
CA ASP A 68 -11.75 19.54 -7.38
C ASP A 68 -11.70 18.19 -8.13
N HIS A 69 -10.56 17.49 -8.05
CA HIS A 69 -10.31 16.21 -8.66
C HIS A 69 -9.94 15.14 -7.62
N PRO A 70 -10.83 14.83 -6.67
CA PRO A 70 -10.52 13.87 -5.62
C PRO A 70 -10.39 12.44 -6.15
N ASP A 71 -9.60 11.65 -5.44
CA ASP A 71 -9.47 10.21 -5.63
C ASP A 71 -10.78 9.51 -5.29
N LEU A 72 -11.30 8.73 -6.23
CA LEU A 72 -12.57 8.02 -6.12
C LEU A 72 -12.43 6.69 -5.37
N CYS A 73 -11.77 6.70 -4.21
CA CYS A 73 -11.62 5.52 -3.35
C CYS A 73 -11.69 5.88 -1.86
N GLU A 74 -12.15 4.92 -1.06
CA GLU A 74 -11.86 4.91 0.38
C GLU A 74 -10.45 4.37 0.57
N ARG A 75 -9.75 4.83 1.60
CA ARG A 75 -8.38 4.37 1.88
C ARG A 75 -8.19 3.95 3.32
N PHE A 76 -7.27 3.02 3.53
CA PHE A 76 -6.77 2.67 4.85
C PHE A 76 -5.25 2.61 4.79
N CYS A 77 -4.61 3.40 5.65
CA CYS A 77 -3.16 3.45 5.78
C CYS A 77 -2.73 2.81 7.11
N TYR A 78 -1.62 2.09 7.09
CA TYR A 78 -1.01 1.53 8.29
C TYR A 78 0.47 1.88 8.33
N TRP A 79 0.81 2.81 9.21
CA TRP A 79 2.18 3.20 9.52
C TRP A 79 2.68 2.46 10.75
N PRO A 80 3.70 1.59 10.66
CA PRO A 80 4.30 0.93 11.82
C PRO A 80 4.86 1.93 12.83
N ALA A 81 5.42 3.04 12.33
CA ALA A 81 5.95 4.13 13.15
C ALA A 81 4.89 4.76 14.07
N HIS A 82 3.62 4.68 13.68
CA HIS A 82 2.50 5.24 14.43
C HIS A 82 1.75 4.19 15.28
N ALA A 83 2.37 3.05 15.60
CA ALA A 83 1.68 2.00 16.36
C ALA A 83 1.22 2.44 17.76
N SER A 84 1.98 3.31 18.44
CA SER A 84 1.71 3.73 19.81
C SER A 84 0.37 4.48 19.97
N LYS A 85 0.04 5.41 19.05
CA LYS A 85 -1.21 6.19 19.12
C LYS A 85 -2.46 5.33 18.93
N ARG A 86 -2.36 4.22 18.21
CA ARG A 86 -3.49 3.31 17.96
C ARG A 86 -3.83 2.46 19.18
N THR A 87 -2.92 2.31 20.14
CA THR A 87 -3.10 1.40 21.29
C THR A 87 -4.31 1.72 22.18
N ALA A 88 -4.77 2.97 22.18
CA ALA A 88 -5.95 3.40 22.94
C ALA A 88 -7.29 2.92 22.34
N PHE A 89 -7.31 2.55 21.05
CA PHE A 89 -8.51 2.21 20.32
C PHE A 89 -8.79 0.71 20.37
N GLU A 90 -10.03 0.32 20.68
CA GLU A 90 -10.41 -1.10 20.77
C GLU A 90 -10.19 -1.83 19.43
N PHE A 91 -10.42 -1.14 18.31
CA PHE A 91 -10.25 -1.69 16.97
C PHE A 91 -8.82 -2.18 16.68
N THR A 92 -7.80 -1.67 17.38
CA THR A 92 -6.41 -2.15 17.28
C THR A 92 -6.27 -3.63 17.63
N ARG A 93 -7.18 -4.18 18.44
CA ARG A 93 -7.22 -5.60 18.83
C ARG A 93 -7.96 -6.49 17.83
N SER A 94 -8.49 -5.92 16.74
CA SER A 94 -9.23 -6.68 15.73
C SER A 94 -8.32 -7.63 14.93
N THR A 95 -8.94 -8.66 14.37
CA THR A 95 -8.27 -9.59 13.44
C THR A 95 -7.80 -8.88 12.17
N PHE A 96 -8.49 -7.81 11.74
CA PHE A 96 -8.09 -6.98 10.61
C PHE A 96 -6.75 -6.28 10.87
N VAL A 97 -6.63 -5.54 11.97
CA VAL A 97 -5.38 -4.83 12.32
C VAL A 97 -4.24 -5.82 12.55
N ALA A 98 -4.51 -6.98 13.17
CA ALA A 98 -3.53 -8.04 13.33
C ALA A 98 -3.02 -8.58 11.97
N ALA A 99 -3.91 -8.80 11.00
CA ALA A 99 -3.56 -9.24 9.65
C ALA A 99 -2.74 -8.18 8.90
N VAL A 100 -3.14 -6.90 8.97
CA VAL A 100 -2.39 -5.78 8.41
C VAL A 100 -0.97 -5.72 9.00
N GLY A 101 -0.84 -5.77 10.33
CA GLY A 101 0.47 -5.72 10.98
C GLY A 101 1.36 -6.93 10.65
N SER A 102 0.77 -8.10 10.41
CA SER A 102 1.50 -9.28 9.94
C SER A 102 1.97 -9.13 8.50
N TYR A 103 1.07 -8.68 7.62
CA TYR A 103 1.38 -8.45 6.21
C TYR A 103 2.43 -7.36 6.04
N GLU A 104 2.34 -6.27 6.81
CA GLU A 104 3.32 -5.18 6.81
C GLU A 104 4.72 -5.67 7.13
N ARG A 105 4.91 -6.47 8.19
CA ARG A 105 6.23 -7.01 8.54
C ARG A 105 6.83 -7.82 7.40
N GLN A 106 6.02 -8.70 6.80
CA GLN A 106 6.45 -9.52 5.66
C GLN A 106 6.80 -8.66 4.44
N MET A 107 5.99 -7.65 4.14
CA MET A 107 6.27 -6.69 3.07
C MET A 107 7.53 -5.86 3.33
N SER A 108 7.79 -5.49 4.58
CA SER A 108 9.01 -4.75 4.93
C SER A 108 10.27 -5.60 4.73
N GLU A 109 10.24 -6.88 5.09
CA GLU A 109 11.35 -7.80 4.85
C GLU A 109 11.58 -8.01 3.35
N LEU A 110 10.50 -8.21 2.60
CA LEU A 110 10.55 -8.32 1.15
C LEU A 110 11.11 -7.04 0.49
N ALA A 111 10.62 -5.88 0.90
CA ALA A 111 11.06 -4.60 0.37
C ALA A 111 12.55 -4.35 0.63
N GLN A 112 13.03 -4.65 1.84
CA GLN A 112 14.45 -4.55 2.17
C GLN A 112 15.28 -5.46 1.25
N GLY A 113 14.88 -6.72 1.09
CA GLY A 113 15.59 -7.64 0.20
C GLY A 113 15.62 -7.17 -1.25
N VAL A 114 14.51 -6.60 -1.75
CA VAL A 114 14.44 -6.06 -3.13
C VAL A 114 15.39 -4.87 -3.27
N MET A 115 15.39 -3.96 -2.30
CA MET A 115 16.31 -2.82 -2.29
C MET A 115 17.77 -3.28 -2.25
N ASP A 116 18.11 -4.24 -1.39
CA ASP A 116 19.47 -4.80 -1.32
C ASP A 116 19.89 -5.43 -2.66
N GLY A 117 18.96 -6.13 -3.32
CA GLY A 117 19.18 -6.67 -4.66
C GLY A 117 19.38 -5.59 -5.72
N ILE A 118 18.63 -4.50 -5.68
CA ILE A 118 18.81 -3.35 -6.56
C ILE A 118 20.18 -2.68 -6.31
N CYS A 119 20.55 -2.46 -5.05
CA CYS A 119 21.87 -1.94 -4.69
C CYS A 119 23.01 -2.79 -5.28
N ALA A 120 22.86 -4.12 -5.24
CA ALA A 120 23.84 -5.04 -5.83
C ALA A 120 23.95 -4.89 -7.35
N GLU A 121 22.85 -4.67 -8.08
CA GLU A 121 22.86 -4.41 -9.53
C GLU A 121 23.60 -3.09 -9.87
N PHE A 122 23.54 -2.10 -8.98
CA PHE A 122 24.29 -0.84 -9.12
C PHE A 122 25.72 -0.90 -8.54
N GLY A 123 26.12 -2.01 -7.91
CA GLY A 123 27.43 -2.14 -7.27
C GLY A 123 27.64 -1.21 -6.07
N VAL A 124 26.55 -0.82 -5.38
CA VAL A 124 26.58 0.07 -4.22
C VAL A 124 26.30 -0.67 -2.92
N GLN A 125 26.62 -0.05 -1.78
CA GLN A 125 26.32 -0.60 -0.46
C GLN A 125 24.81 -0.68 -0.21
N THR A 126 24.38 -1.69 0.53
CA THR A 126 22.98 -1.82 0.99
C THR A 126 22.58 -0.65 1.87
N LEU A 127 21.31 -0.27 1.79
CA LEU A 127 20.75 0.82 2.60
C LEU A 127 20.44 0.35 4.02
N ALA A 128 20.40 1.29 4.96
CA ALA A 128 19.89 1.03 6.30
C ALA A 128 18.40 0.61 6.24
N PRO A 129 17.92 -0.16 7.24
CA PRO A 129 16.51 -0.54 7.31
C PRO A 129 15.55 0.66 7.24
N PHE A 130 14.61 0.61 6.30
CA PHE A 130 13.67 1.70 6.04
C PHE A 130 12.22 1.41 6.47
N ARG A 131 12.02 0.36 7.29
CA ARG A 131 10.69 -0.04 7.80
C ARG A 131 9.93 1.09 8.50
N SER A 132 10.62 1.96 9.23
CA SER A 132 9.98 3.08 9.93
C SER A 132 9.50 4.19 8.99
N ALA A 133 9.96 4.18 7.74
CA ALA A 133 9.58 5.12 6.69
C ALA A 133 8.66 4.48 5.62
N SER A 134 8.11 3.30 5.90
CA SER A 134 7.18 2.60 5.02
C SER A 134 5.79 2.45 5.64
N TYR A 135 4.80 2.22 4.79
CA TYR A 135 3.43 2.00 5.20
C TYR A 135 2.71 1.07 4.23
N ILE A 136 1.59 0.52 4.67
CA ILE A 136 0.64 -0.19 3.81
C ILE A 136 -0.51 0.75 3.47
N GLN A 137 -0.89 0.79 2.20
CA GLN A 137 -2.10 1.48 1.73
C GLN A 137 -3.06 0.47 1.09
N LEU A 138 -4.27 0.41 1.61
CA LEU A 138 -5.39 -0.28 0.99
C LEU A 138 -6.29 0.76 0.33
N CYS A 139 -6.49 0.66 -0.98
CA CYS A 139 -7.43 1.49 -1.73
C CYS A 139 -8.67 0.67 -2.10
N VAL A 140 -9.86 1.16 -1.75
CA VAL A 140 -11.14 0.49 -2.00
C VAL A 140 -12.00 1.33 -2.94
N TYR A 141 -12.21 0.81 -4.13
CA TYR A 141 -12.99 1.44 -5.19
C TYR A 141 -14.42 0.90 -5.18
N GLY A 142 -15.35 1.73 -4.69
CA GLY A 142 -16.78 1.43 -4.65
C GLY A 142 -17.49 1.64 -6.01
N PRO A 143 -18.80 1.39 -6.08
CA PRO A 143 -19.60 1.70 -7.27
C PRO A 143 -19.50 3.16 -7.73
N GLN A 144 -19.27 4.09 -6.79
CA GLN A 144 -19.09 5.51 -7.09
C GLN A 144 -17.85 5.79 -7.96
N ALA A 145 -16.85 4.91 -7.96
CA ALA A 145 -15.66 5.04 -8.81
C ALA A 145 -15.95 4.85 -10.31
N LYS A 146 -17.18 4.47 -10.68
CA LYS A 146 -17.65 4.34 -12.07
C LYS A 146 -18.27 5.62 -12.62
N ASP A 147 -18.05 6.76 -11.97
CA ASP A 147 -18.50 8.04 -12.48
C ASP A 147 -17.98 8.27 -13.91
N SER A 148 -18.88 8.27 -14.88
CA SER A 148 -18.56 8.43 -16.30
C SER A 148 -18.01 9.81 -16.65
N SER A 149 -18.10 10.79 -15.74
CA SER A 149 -17.49 12.11 -15.92
C SER A 149 -15.97 12.09 -15.73
N ARG A 150 -15.44 11.05 -15.09
CA ARG A 150 -14.01 10.88 -14.79
C ARG A 150 -13.40 9.79 -15.67
N LYS A 151 -12.26 10.10 -16.28
CA LYS A 151 -11.47 9.11 -17.04
C LYS A 151 -10.71 8.16 -16.11
N TYR A 152 -10.25 8.65 -14.96
CA TYR A 152 -9.49 7.91 -13.97
C TYR A 152 -10.10 8.05 -12.58
N ALA A 153 -10.06 6.96 -11.81
CA ALA A 153 -10.48 6.96 -10.41
C ALA A 153 -9.44 7.63 -9.49
N GLN A 154 -8.16 7.58 -9.88
CA GLN A 154 -7.10 8.41 -9.33
C GLN A 154 -6.39 9.05 -10.52
N ASP A 155 -6.12 10.35 -10.46
CA ASP A 155 -5.43 10.99 -11.56
C ASP A 155 -3.99 10.46 -11.69
N PRO A 156 -3.43 10.45 -12.91
CA PRO A 156 -2.04 10.07 -13.12
C PRO A 156 -1.07 10.76 -12.17
N HIS A 157 -0.27 9.96 -11.45
CA HIS A 157 0.77 10.46 -10.56
C HIS A 157 1.91 9.45 -10.45
N GLU A 158 3.03 9.93 -9.91
CA GLU A 158 4.12 9.11 -9.40
C GLU A 158 4.05 9.09 -7.88
N ASP A 159 4.24 7.92 -7.29
CA ASP A 159 4.40 7.82 -5.84
C ASP A 159 5.73 8.48 -5.44
N GLY A 160 5.71 9.37 -4.44
CA GLY A 160 6.90 10.03 -3.89
C GLY A 160 7.79 9.11 -3.04
N HIS A 161 7.83 7.81 -3.34
CA HIS A 161 8.47 6.77 -2.53
C HIS A 161 9.67 6.15 -3.24
N MET A 162 10.56 5.52 -2.47
CA MET A 162 11.70 4.78 -3.02
C MET A 162 11.27 3.52 -3.77
N LEU A 163 10.27 2.80 -3.24
CA LEU A 163 9.69 1.60 -3.84
C LEU A 163 8.20 1.53 -3.51
N SER A 164 7.38 1.24 -4.52
CA SER A 164 5.96 0.94 -4.36
C SER A 164 5.65 -0.48 -4.81
N PHE A 165 4.99 -1.25 -3.95
CA PHE A 165 4.52 -2.60 -4.25
C PHE A 165 3.01 -2.57 -4.43
N ILE A 166 2.54 -2.93 -5.63
CA ILE A 166 1.11 -2.86 -5.97
C ILE A 166 0.58 -4.27 -6.23
N LYS A 167 -0.46 -4.66 -5.48
CA LYS A 167 -1.16 -5.95 -5.65
C LYS A 167 -2.67 -5.73 -5.83
N PRO A 168 -3.15 -5.57 -7.07
CA PRO A 168 -4.58 -5.35 -7.33
C PRO A 168 -5.39 -6.64 -7.12
N THR A 169 -6.67 -6.47 -6.78
CA THR A 169 -7.67 -7.56 -6.74
C THR A 169 -8.41 -7.73 -8.06
N ARG A 170 -8.39 -6.70 -8.93
CA ARG A 170 -9.09 -6.64 -10.22
C ARG A 170 -8.27 -5.80 -11.21
N GLU A 171 -8.62 -5.89 -12.49
CA GLU A 171 -8.08 -5.00 -13.53
C GLU A 171 -8.43 -3.53 -13.24
N GLY A 172 -7.56 -2.60 -13.65
CA GLY A 172 -7.78 -1.16 -13.49
C GLY A 172 -6.51 -0.33 -13.32
N LEU A 173 -5.41 -0.94 -12.87
CA LEU A 173 -4.11 -0.28 -12.81
C LEU A 173 -3.55 -0.08 -14.23
N VAL A 174 -3.14 1.16 -14.54
CA VAL A 174 -2.46 1.51 -15.78
C VAL A 174 -1.13 2.15 -15.41
N LEU A 175 -0.03 1.54 -15.86
CA LEU A 175 1.30 2.13 -15.74
C LEU A 175 1.62 2.88 -17.02
N MET A 176 2.02 4.14 -16.88
CA MET A 176 2.47 4.97 -18.00
C MET A 176 3.99 5.04 -18.00
N LYS A 177 4.59 5.09 -19.18
CA LYS A 177 6.01 5.39 -19.31
C LYS A 177 6.19 6.90 -19.19
N GLY A 178 7.08 7.32 -18.29
CA GLY A 178 7.65 8.68 -18.27
C GLY A 178 8.54 8.94 -19.49
#